data_AF-A0A101GYN7-F1
#
_entry.id   AF-A0A101GYN7-F1
#
_cell.length_a   1.000
_cell.length_b   1.000
_cell.length_c   1.000
_cell.angle_alpha   90.00
_cell.angle_beta   90.00
_cell.angle_gamma   90.00
#
_symmetry.space_group_name_H-M   'P 1'
#
loop_
_entity.id
_entity.type
_entity.pdbx_description
1 polymer ?
#
loop_
_entity_poly.entity_id
_entity_poly.type
_entity_poly.pdbx_seq_one_letter_code
_entity_poly.pdbx_strand_id
1 'polypeptide(L)'
;MLEIERKFLFGKELPVEIIEKAERHQLIIQWYLNPPERRRIRLGVDGSEIFLLETLKSGSGLVREEEERYLDPAKITEIAEQLKASRAVIKSRHIFARKQVEGVIDWYLLPELGYVFEVETSSPYVRLLDPWEYWMLPREEFKEVTEDPAYTARSLAVVIHDIEDIFPMSMSLISKKQIEKFEMLLRLIY
;
A
#
# COMPACT_ATOMS: atom_id res chain seq x y z
N MET A 1 -9.26 0.68 -15.58
CA MET A 1 -7.94 1.24 -15.97
C MET A 1 -6.94 0.10 -16.08
N LEU A 2 -6.03 0.14 -17.06
CA LEU A 2 -4.92 -0.82 -17.13
C LEU A 2 -3.84 -0.41 -16.12
N GLU A 3 -3.43 -1.33 -15.26
CA GLU A 3 -2.27 -1.20 -14.36
C GLU A 3 -1.18 -2.14 -14.87
N ILE A 4 0.02 -1.61 -15.10
CA ILE A 4 1.24 -2.36 -15.42
C ILE A 4 2.26 -2.06 -14.33
N GLU A 5 2.59 -3.05 -13.49
CA GLU A 5 3.47 -2.86 -12.33
C GLU A 5 4.55 -3.94 -12.21
N ARG A 6 5.75 -3.56 -11.74
CA ARG A 6 6.75 -4.50 -11.24
C ARG A 6 6.99 -4.26 -9.76
N LYS A 7 7.14 -5.34 -9.00
CA LYS A 7 7.28 -5.32 -7.54
C LYS A 7 8.57 -5.96 -7.09
N PHE A 8 9.23 -5.33 -6.11
CA PHE A 8 10.50 -5.79 -5.56
C PHE A 8 10.51 -5.71 -4.05
N LEU A 9 11.07 -6.73 -3.41
CA LEU A 9 11.49 -6.63 -2.01
C LEU A 9 12.83 -5.92 -1.93
N PHE A 10 13.04 -5.20 -0.84
CA PHE A 10 14.32 -4.58 -0.53
C PHE A 10 14.90 -5.17 0.77
N GLY A 11 16.12 -5.70 0.68
CA GLY A 11 16.72 -6.55 1.72
C GLY A 11 17.40 -5.82 2.89
N LYS A 12 17.43 -4.49 2.90
CA LYS A 12 18.12 -3.66 3.89
C LYS A 12 17.25 -2.55 4.46
N GLU A 13 17.74 -1.91 5.51
CA GLU A 13 17.21 -0.62 5.95
C GLU A 13 17.28 0.39 4.80
N LEU A 14 16.17 1.07 4.55
CA LEU A 14 16.06 2.07 3.50
C LEU A 14 16.56 3.42 4.03
N PRO A 15 17.55 4.07 3.39
CA PRO A 15 17.96 5.41 3.80
C PRO A 15 16.80 6.40 3.73
N VAL A 16 16.61 7.19 4.79
CA VAL A 16 15.48 8.12 4.94
C VAL A 16 15.45 9.14 3.80
N GLU A 17 16.62 9.54 3.30
CA GLU A 17 16.81 10.50 2.20
C GLU A 17 16.17 10.03 0.88
N ILE A 18 15.94 8.72 0.72
CA ILE A 18 15.21 8.17 -0.42
C ILE A 18 13.72 8.45 -0.26
N ILE A 19 13.19 8.21 0.93
CA ILE A 19 11.76 8.41 1.24
C ILE A 19 11.41 9.91 1.21
N GLU A 20 12.32 10.78 1.65
CA GLU A 20 12.16 12.26 1.63
C GLU A 20 11.90 12.85 0.24
N LYS A 21 12.26 12.12 -0.82
CA LYS A 21 12.03 12.55 -2.20
C LYS A 21 10.61 12.23 -2.70
N ALA A 22 9.82 11.47 -1.95
CA ALA A 22 8.43 11.21 -2.32
C ALA A 22 7.57 12.46 -2.16
N GLU A 23 6.59 12.64 -3.04
CA GLU A 23 5.70 13.81 -3.03
C GLU A 23 4.58 13.66 -1.99
N ARG A 24 4.19 12.42 -1.69
CA ARG A 24 3.09 12.11 -0.77
C ARG A 24 3.44 10.95 0.13
N HIS A 25 2.87 10.97 1.33
CA HIS A 25 3.07 9.93 2.34
C HIS A 25 1.72 9.57 2.98
N GLN A 26 1.34 8.32 2.86
CA GLN A 26 0.04 7.83 3.28
C GLN A 26 0.19 6.75 4.34
N LEU A 27 -0.69 6.75 5.33
CA LEU A 27 -0.95 5.58 6.15
C LEU A 27 -2.17 4.87 5.59
N ILE A 28 -2.06 3.56 5.39
CA ILE A 28 -3.07 2.78 4.69
C ILE A 28 -3.33 1.49 5.45
N ILE A 29 -4.61 1.16 5.60
CA ILE A 29 -5.08 -0.21 5.84
C ILE A 29 -5.87 -0.66 4.63
N GLN A 30 -5.61 -1.89 4.19
CA GLN A 30 -6.29 -2.48 3.03
C GLN A 30 -6.82 -3.86 3.39
N TRP A 31 -8.15 -3.98 3.42
CA TRP A 31 -8.87 -5.24 3.62
C TRP A 31 -9.11 -5.95 2.30
N TYR A 32 -9.01 -7.27 2.34
CA TYR A 32 -9.34 -8.16 1.24
C TYR A 32 -10.58 -8.93 1.62
N LEU A 33 -11.70 -8.56 0.98
CA LEU A 33 -12.96 -9.22 1.23
C LEU A 33 -12.92 -10.65 0.68
N ASN A 34 -13.67 -11.53 1.35
CA ASN A 34 -13.75 -12.93 1.00
C ASN A 34 -14.43 -13.13 -0.37
N PRO A 35 -14.12 -14.23 -1.08
CA PRO A 35 -14.79 -14.60 -2.32
C PRO A 35 -16.33 -14.62 -2.18
N PRO A 36 -17.07 -14.42 -3.29
CA PRO A 36 -16.61 -14.46 -4.70
C PRO A 36 -15.91 -13.16 -5.15
N GLU A 37 -15.89 -12.14 -4.32
CA GLU A 37 -15.50 -10.80 -4.71
C GLU A 37 -14.00 -10.60 -4.53
N ARG A 38 -13.28 -10.34 -5.62
CA ARG A 38 -11.90 -9.81 -5.56
C ARG A 38 -11.89 -8.33 -5.14
N ARG A 39 -12.85 -7.92 -4.30
CA ARG A 39 -12.96 -6.57 -3.74
C ARG A 39 -11.89 -6.34 -2.69
N ARG A 40 -11.31 -5.15 -2.73
CA ARG A 40 -10.51 -4.59 -1.65
C ARG A 40 -11.13 -3.28 -1.20
N ILE A 41 -11.12 -3.05 0.10
CA ILE A 41 -11.44 -1.76 0.71
C ILE A 41 -10.14 -1.20 1.26
N ARG A 42 -9.83 0.04 0.91
CA ARG A 42 -8.65 0.77 1.38
C ARG A 42 -9.10 2.01 2.12
N LEU A 43 -8.75 2.10 3.39
CA LEU A 43 -8.82 3.34 4.14
C LEU A 43 -7.41 3.91 4.25
N GLY A 44 -7.26 5.21 4.02
CA GLY A 44 -5.99 5.85 4.30
C GLY A 44 -6.12 7.29 4.75
N VAL A 45 -5.01 7.76 5.33
CA VAL A 45 -4.81 9.16 5.69
C VAL A 45 -3.59 9.67 4.95
N ASP A 46 -3.76 10.76 4.21
CA ASP A 46 -2.70 11.47 3.50
C ASP A 46 -2.59 12.90 4.06
N GLY A 47 -1.57 13.14 4.89
CA GLY A 47 -1.50 14.34 5.70
C GLY A 47 -2.75 14.51 6.57
N SER A 48 -3.63 15.44 6.20
CA SER A 48 -4.91 15.69 6.89
C SER A 48 -6.12 15.07 6.18
N GLU A 49 -5.99 14.57 4.96
CA GLU A 49 -7.09 14.04 4.17
C GLU A 49 -7.37 12.58 4.55
N ILE A 50 -8.65 12.20 4.61
CA ILE A 50 -9.07 10.80 4.78
C ILE A 50 -9.69 10.37 3.45
N PHE A 51 -9.34 9.17 2.99
CA PHE A 51 -9.99 8.56 1.86
C PHE A 51 -10.42 7.13 2.18
N LEU A 52 -11.56 6.75 1.63
CA LEU A 52 -12.04 5.37 1.57
C LEU A 52 -12.21 5.01 0.10
N LEU A 53 -11.55 3.95 -0.34
CA LEU A 53 -11.51 3.54 -1.73
C LEU A 53 -11.91 2.06 -1.82
N GLU A 54 -12.86 1.77 -2.68
CA GLU A 54 -13.14 0.40 -3.10
C GLU A 54 -12.47 0.16 -4.44
N THR A 55 -11.76 -0.96 -4.55
CA THR A 55 -11.21 -1.41 -5.83
C THR A 55 -11.66 -2.83 -6.14
N LEU A 56 -11.97 -3.06 -7.41
CA LEU A 56 -12.07 -4.37 -8.03
C LEU A 56 -10.86 -4.57 -8.95
N LYS A 57 -10.05 -5.60 -8.67
CA LYS A 57 -8.97 -6.02 -9.58
C LYS A 57 -9.34 -7.32 -10.31
N SER A 58 -9.22 -7.30 -11.64
CA SER A 58 -9.22 -8.49 -12.51
C SER A 58 -7.85 -8.68 -13.17
N GLY A 59 -7.49 -9.93 -13.48
CA GLY A 59 -6.14 -10.29 -13.94
C GLY A 59 -5.18 -10.76 -12.83
N SER A 60 -3.92 -10.96 -13.18
CA SER A 60 -2.82 -11.43 -12.31
C SER A 60 -1.46 -11.04 -12.88
N GLY A 61 -0.42 -10.97 -12.03
CA GLY A 61 0.94 -10.68 -12.47
C GLY A 61 1.15 -9.22 -12.86
N LEU A 62 1.98 -8.98 -13.89
CA LEU A 62 2.38 -7.68 -14.40
C LEU A 62 1.23 -6.77 -14.88
N VAL A 63 0.17 -7.32 -15.49
CA VAL A 63 -0.90 -6.54 -16.14
C VAL A 63 -2.25 -6.85 -15.52
N ARG A 64 -2.98 -5.81 -15.09
CA ARG A 64 -4.28 -5.94 -14.42
C ARG A 64 -5.25 -4.86 -14.86
N GLU A 65 -6.53 -5.18 -14.72
CA GLU A 65 -7.61 -4.20 -14.86
C GLU A 65 -8.13 -3.81 -13.48
N GLU A 66 -8.28 -2.50 -13.27
CA GLU A 66 -8.77 -1.94 -12.03
C GLU A 66 -9.97 -1.03 -12.24
N GLU A 67 -10.98 -1.23 -11.42
CA GLU A 67 -12.08 -0.29 -11.23
C GLU A 67 -12.00 0.24 -9.81
N GLU A 68 -11.84 1.55 -9.66
CA GLU A 68 -11.73 2.22 -8.37
C GLU A 68 -12.88 3.22 -8.20
N ARG A 69 -13.44 3.25 -7.00
CA ARG A 69 -14.43 4.25 -6.60
C ARG A 69 -14.17 4.75 -5.20
N TYR A 70 -14.19 6.07 -5.03
CA TYR A 70 -14.18 6.68 -3.72
C TYR A 70 -15.53 6.45 -3.03
N LEU A 71 -15.45 6.11 -1.76
CA LEU A 71 -16.59 5.99 -0.86
C LEU A 71 -16.54 7.14 0.15
N ASP A 72 -17.70 7.50 0.70
CA ASP A 72 -17.74 8.39 1.85
C ASP A 72 -17.04 7.71 3.05
N PRO A 73 -16.04 8.34 3.69
CA PRO A 73 -15.39 7.80 4.89
C PRO A 73 -16.37 7.44 6.02
N ALA A 74 -17.53 8.11 6.10
CA ALA A 74 -18.58 7.77 7.08
C ALA A 74 -19.09 6.33 6.95
N LYS A 75 -18.96 5.72 5.76
CA LYS A 75 -19.37 4.33 5.50
C LYS A 75 -18.59 3.30 6.31
N ILE A 76 -17.43 3.67 6.87
CA ILE A 76 -16.57 2.74 7.62
C ILE A 76 -17.30 2.09 8.80
N THR A 77 -18.18 2.82 9.49
CA THR A 77 -18.93 2.31 10.64
C THR A 77 -20.02 1.32 10.20
N GLU A 78 -20.61 1.51 9.02
CA GLU A 78 -21.61 0.61 8.46
C GLU A 78 -21.03 -0.76 8.10
N ILE A 79 -19.77 -0.79 7.64
CA ILE A 79 -19.09 -2.02 7.18
C ILE A 79 -18.07 -2.56 8.19
N ALA A 80 -17.97 -1.97 9.38
CA ALA A 80 -16.93 -2.27 10.37
C ALA A 80 -16.83 -3.75 10.71
N GLU A 81 -17.95 -4.42 10.99
CA GLU A 81 -17.98 -5.86 11.31
C GLU A 81 -17.41 -6.73 10.17
N GLN A 82 -17.73 -6.38 8.92
CA GLN A 82 -17.20 -7.08 7.76
C GLN A 82 -15.69 -6.86 7.62
N LEU A 83 -15.22 -5.63 7.86
CA LEU A 83 -13.80 -5.28 7.81
C LEU A 83 -13.02 -6.00 8.92
N LYS A 84 -13.55 -6.02 10.15
CA LYS A 84 -12.95 -6.69 11.31
C LYS A 84 -12.76 -8.19 11.09
N ALA A 85 -13.70 -8.84 10.41
CA ALA A 85 -13.61 -10.26 10.05
C ALA A 85 -12.70 -10.56 8.84
N SER A 86 -12.26 -9.52 8.11
CA SER A 86 -11.48 -9.67 6.88
C SER A 86 -9.97 -9.62 7.15
N ARG A 87 -9.19 -10.28 6.30
CA ARG A 87 -7.73 -10.15 6.32
C ARG A 87 -7.32 -8.78 5.79
N ALA A 88 -6.35 -8.14 6.42
CA ALA A 88 -5.86 -6.82 5.99
C ALA A 88 -4.33 -6.73 6.02
N VAL A 89 -3.81 -5.70 5.36
CA VAL A 89 -2.44 -5.22 5.53
C VAL A 89 -2.46 -3.77 6.01
N ILE A 90 -1.52 -3.39 6.86
CA ILE A 90 -1.27 -2.00 7.27
C ILE A 90 0.13 -1.62 6.78
N LYS A 91 0.23 -0.44 6.16
CA LYS A 91 1.47 0.05 5.58
C LYS A 91 1.55 1.57 5.56
N SER A 92 2.76 2.12 5.57
CA SER A 92 2.97 3.45 4.98
C SER A 92 3.30 3.32 3.51
N ARG A 93 2.76 4.24 2.71
CA ARG A 93 2.97 4.30 1.27
C ARG A 93 3.56 5.66 0.91
N HIS A 94 4.71 5.64 0.25
CA HIS A 94 5.43 6.84 -0.19
C HIS A 94 5.39 6.90 -1.71
N ILE A 95 4.74 7.93 -2.25
CA ILE A 95 4.43 8.05 -3.68
C ILE A 95 5.33 9.10 -4.30
N PHE A 96 6.04 8.71 -5.36
CA PHE A 96 6.95 9.57 -6.10
C PHE A 96 6.27 10.08 -7.37
N ALA A 97 6.68 11.26 -7.83
CA ALA A 97 6.07 11.97 -8.95
C ALA A 97 5.82 11.08 -10.18
N ARG A 98 4.56 11.03 -10.62
CA ARG A 98 4.17 10.35 -11.86
C ARG A 98 4.43 11.24 -13.07
N LYS A 99 5.52 10.97 -13.79
CA LYS A 99 5.65 11.42 -15.19
C LYS A 99 4.92 10.43 -16.09
N GLN A 100 5.66 9.43 -16.59
CA GLN A 100 5.12 8.30 -17.34
C GLN A 100 5.12 7.01 -16.51
N VAL A 101 5.97 6.96 -15.50
CA VAL A 101 6.11 5.89 -14.51
C VAL A 101 5.97 6.53 -13.14
N GLU A 102 5.15 5.95 -12.28
CA GLU A 102 5.05 6.29 -10.86
C GLU A 102 5.93 5.33 -10.06
N GLY A 103 6.67 5.86 -9.10
CA GLY A 103 7.40 5.06 -8.13
C GLY A 103 6.63 5.04 -6.82
N VAL A 104 6.53 3.86 -6.21
CA VAL A 104 5.89 3.67 -4.91
C VAL A 104 6.79 2.85 -4.03
N ILE A 105 6.95 3.28 -2.78
CA ILE A 105 7.59 2.50 -1.73
C ILE A 105 6.57 2.25 -0.63
N ASP A 106 6.26 0.98 -0.38
CA ASP A 106 5.42 0.54 0.71
C ASP A 106 6.29 0.00 1.85
N TRP A 107 6.12 0.52 3.05
CA TRP A 107 6.62 -0.11 4.27
C TRP A 107 5.49 -0.84 4.97
N TYR A 108 5.55 -2.17 4.97
CA TYR A 108 4.54 -3.00 5.61
C TYR A 108 4.75 -3.04 7.12
N LEU A 109 3.79 -2.45 7.84
CA LEU A 109 3.73 -2.41 9.31
C LEU A 109 3.01 -3.64 9.86
N LEU A 110 2.01 -4.16 9.13
CA LEU A 110 1.34 -5.41 9.47
C LEU A 110 0.90 -6.18 8.20
N PRO A 111 1.32 -7.45 8.01
CA PRO A 111 2.44 -8.08 8.72
C PRO A 111 3.75 -7.33 8.45
N GLU A 112 4.71 -7.42 9.36
CA GLU A 112 6.04 -6.86 9.13
C GLU A 112 6.75 -7.62 8.00
N LEU A 113 6.99 -6.93 6.88
CA LEU A 113 7.69 -7.47 5.70
C LEU A 113 8.89 -6.60 5.28
N GLY A 114 9.01 -5.40 5.86
CA GLY A 114 9.96 -4.39 5.40
C GLY A 114 9.43 -3.60 4.20
N TYR A 115 10.34 -3.20 3.31
CA TYR A 115 10.05 -2.32 2.19
C TYR A 115 9.77 -3.10 0.90
N VAL A 116 8.70 -2.69 0.22
CA VAL A 116 8.32 -3.16 -1.11
C VAL A 116 8.31 -1.99 -2.06
N PHE A 117 9.07 -2.12 -3.15
CA PHE A 117 9.18 -1.13 -4.20
C PHE A 117 8.28 -1.54 -5.36
N GLU A 118 7.49 -0.60 -5.86
CA GLU A 118 6.63 -0.77 -7.02
C GLU A 118 6.97 0.34 -8.03
N VAL A 119 7.17 -0.04 -9.29
CA VAL A 119 7.22 0.88 -10.42
C VAL A 119 6.03 0.57 -11.30
N GLU A 120 5.19 1.56 -11.56
CA GLU A 120 3.91 1.37 -12.22
C GLU A 120 3.67 2.36 -13.35
N THR A 121 2.90 1.92 -14.36
CA THR A 121 2.38 2.76 -15.43
C THR A 121 1.01 2.27 -15.87
N SER A 122 0.22 3.17 -16.45
CA SER A 122 -1.05 2.83 -17.09
C SER A 122 -0.96 2.78 -18.62
N SER A 123 0.23 3.06 -19.18
CA SER A 123 0.47 3.08 -20.62
C SER A 123 1.22 1.83 -21.05
N PRO A 124 0.66 1.01 -21.97
CA PRO A 124 1.37 -0.16 -22.51
C PRO A 124 2.56 0.21 -23.40
N TYR A 125 2.72 1.50 -23.73
CA TYR A 125 3.81 2.01 -24.56
C TYR A 125 4.99 2.54 -23.75
N VAL A 126 4.88 2.55 -22.41
CA VAL A 126 5.94 3.02 -21.52
C VAL A 126 6.68 1.81 -20.97
N ARG A 127 8.01 1.82 -21.10
CA ARG A 127 8.86 0.82 -20.43
C ARG A 127 8.97 1.16 -18.95
N LEU A 128 8.65 0.20 -18.09
CA LEU A 128 8.95 0.30 -16.67
C LEU A 128 10.47 0.31 -16.44
N LEU A 129 10.94 1.30 -15.70
CA LEU A 129 12.34 1.40 -15.29
C LEU A 129 12.66 0.32 -14.25
N ASP A 130 13.92 -0.02 -14.11
CA ASP A 130 14.36 -0.84 -12.98
C ASP A 130 14.40 0.02 -11.70
N PRO A 131 14.04 -0.53 -10.53
CA PRO A 131 13.96 0.24 -9.28
C PRO A 131 15.33 0.81 -8.86
N TRP A 132 16.43 0.07 -9.06
CA TRP A 132 17.77 0.56 -8.75
C TRP A 132 18.16 1.79 -9.60
N GLU A 133 17.63 1.93 -10.81
CA GLU A 133 17.84 3.11 -11.65
C GLU A 133 16.95 4.27 -11.20
N TYR A 134 15.70 3.99 -10.83
CA TYR A 134 14.74 5.00 -10.41
C TYR A 134 15.16 5.68 -9.10
N TRP A 135 15.56 4.90 -8.10
CA TRP A 135 15.95 5.40 -6.77
C TRP A 135 17.46 5.54 -6.57
N MET A 136 18.28 5.18 -7.56
CA MET A 136 19.76 5.18 -7.47
C MET A 136 20.28 4.35 -6.29
N LEU A 137 19.76 3.11 -6.16
CA LEU A 137 20.11 2.17 -5.10
C LEU A 137 20.88 0.96 -5.67
N PRO A 138 21.66 0.21 -4.87
CA PRO A 138 22.41 -0.94 -5.37
C PRO A 138 21.46 -2.06 -5.83
N ARG A 139 21.72 -2.64 -7.00
CA ARG A 139 20.85 -3.64 -7.64
C ARG A 139 20.69 -4.92 -6.81
N GLU A 140 21.78 -5.34 -6.16
CA GLU A 140 21.88 -6.56 -5.36
C GLU A 140 20.91 -6.60 -4.16
N GLU A 141 20.38 -5.45 -3.75
CA GLU A 141 19.42 -5.34 -2.65
C GLU A 141 17.98 -5.62 -3.07
N PHE A 142 17.72 -5.70 -4.38
CA PHE A 142 16.39 -5.90 -4.94
C PHE A 142 16.14 -7.35 -5.33
N LYS A 143 15.02 -7.89 -4.87
CA LYS A 143 14.48 -9.16 -5.34
C LYS A 143 13.13 -8.93 -5.99
N GLU A 144 13.03 -9.17 -7.30
CA GLU A 144 11.75 -9.08 -8.01
C GLU A 144 10.80 -10.18 -7.54
N VAL A 145 9.58 -9.78 -7.21
CA VAL A 145 8.50 -10.66 -6.72
C VAL A 145 7.17 -10.41 -7.46
N THR A 146 7.21 -9.76 -8.62
CA THR A 146 6.04 -9.39 -9.44
C THR A 146 5.09 -10.57 -9.69
N GLU A 147 5.65 -11.72 -10.07
CA GLU A 147 4.90 -12.93 -10.42
C GLU A 147 4.84 -13.95 -9.27
N ASP A 148 5.38 -13.62 -8.08
CA ASP A 148 5.40 -14.54 -6.95
C ASP A 148 4.08 -14.41 -6.16
N PRO A 149 3.22 -15.45 -6.16
CA PRO A 149 1.92 -15.40 -5.50
C PRO A 149 2.04 -15.25 -3.97
N ALA A 150 3.18 -15.57 -3.36
CA ALA A 150 3.40 -15.38 -1.93
C ALA A 150 3.46 -13.90 -1.54
N TYR A 151 3.84 -13.02 -2.46
CA TYR A 151 4.01 -11.58 -2.24
C TYR A 151 2.89 -10.73 -2.83
N THR A 152 1.76 -11.36 -3.21
CA THR A 152 0.55 -10.58 -3.40
C THR A 152 0.09 -10.04 -2.05
N ALA A 153 -0.38 -8.81 -2.03
CA ALA A 153 -0.79 -8.19 -0.78
C ALA A 153 -2.03 -8.89 -0.15
N ARG A 154 -2.81 -9.66 -0.94
CA ARG A 154 -3.86 -10.57 -0.43
C ARG A 154 -3.27 -11.79 0.28
N SER A 155 -2.20 -12.38 -0.25
CA SER A 155 -1.49 -13.50 0.38
C SER A 155 -0.85 -13.08 1.70
N LEU A 156 -0.28 -11.87 1.74
CA LEU A 156 0.35 -11.28 2.92
C LEU A 156 -0.65 -10.87 4.01
N ALA A 157 -1.90 -10.53 3.64
CA ALA A 157 -2.88 -10.01 4.59
C ALA A 157 -3.11 -10.94 5.79
N VAL A 158 -3.33 -10.39 6.98
CA VAL A 158 -3.57 -11.17 8.20
C VAL A 158 -4.89 -10.76 8.84
N VAL A 159 -5.47 -11.64 9.67
CA VAL A 159 -6.57 -11.22 10.54
C VAL A 159 -6.00 -10.35 11.63
N ILE A 160 -6.55 -9.15 11.80
CA ILE A 160 -6.12 -8.20 12.82
C ILE A 160 -6.99 -8.41 14.05
N HIS A 161 -6.37 -8.78 15.17
CA HIS A 161 -7.05 -8.98 16.44
C HIS A 161 -7.02 -7.73 17.31
N ASP A 162 -5.94 -6.96 17.19
CA ASP A 162 -5.68 -5.74 17.94
C ASP A 162 -4.82 -4.80 17.09
N ILE A 163 -4.90 -3.51 17.40
CA ILE A 163 -4.16 -2.43 16.76
C ILE A 163 -3.12 -1.77 17.68
N GLU A 164 -2.97 -2.25 18.91
CA GLU A 164 -1.89 -1.83 19.81
C GLU A 164 -0.51 -2.15 19.20
N ASP A 165 0.44 -1.22 19.41
CA ASP A 165 1.86 -1.33 19.01
C ASP A 165 2.16 -1.57 17.52
N ILE A 166 1.20 -1.37 16.61
CA ILE A 166 1.43 -1.48 15.16
C ILE A 166 2.35 -0.37 14.63
N PHE A 167 2.20 0.83 15.17
CA PHE A 167 2.95 1.99 14.71
C PHE A 167 4.24 2.15 15.52
N PRO A 168 5.41 2.28 14.88
CA PRO A 168 6.64 2.53 15.60
C PRO A 168 6.58 3.93 16.25
N MET A 169 7.33 4.11 17.34
CA MET A 169 7.37 5.38 18.10
C MET A 169 7.67 6.62 17.24
N SER A 170 8.39 6.43 16.13
CA SER A 170 8.62 7.45 15.12
C SER A 170 8.61 6.83 13.72
N MET A 171 7.85 7.44 12.81
CA MET A 171 7.95 7.18 11.38
C MET A 171 8.45 8.45 10.70
N SER A 172 9.59 8.38 10.04
CA SER A 172 10.09 9.51 9.25
C SER A 172 9.01 9.96 8.25
N LEU A 173 8.75 11.26 8.20
CA LEU A 173 7.87 11.92 7.21
C LEU A 173 6.36 11.64 7.32
N ILE A 174 5.94 10.80 8.27
CA ILE A 174 4.54 10.69 8.69
C ILE A 174 4.38 11.51 9.97
N SER A 175 3.53 12.53 9.93
CA SER A 175 3.34 13.40 11.10
C SER A 175 2.61 12.65 12.23
N LYS A 176 2.91 13.02 13.49
CA LYS A 176 2.19 12.47 14.66
C LYS A 176 0.68 12.63 14.53
N LYS A 177 0.22 13.78 14.02
CA LYS A 177 -1.21 14.05 13.81
C LYS A 177 -1.85 13.10 12.79
N GLN A 178 -1.09 12.70 11.75
CA GLN A 178 -1.54 11.72 10.76
C GLN A 178 -1.68 10.33 11.38
N ILE A 179 -0.73 9.93 12.23
CA ILE A 179 -0.79 8.67 13.00
C ILE A 179 -2.01 8.67 13.93
N GLU A 180 -2.15 9.69 14.78
CA GLU A 180 -3.28 9.83 15.71
C GLU A 180 -4.63 9.76 14.98
N LYS A 181 -4.72 10.40 13.81
CA LYS A 181 -5.93 10.40 12.99
C LYS A 181 -6.21 9.02 12.39
N PHE A 182 -5.18 8.32 11.93
CA PHE A 182 -5.32 6.97 11.40
C PHE A 182 -5.69 5.96 12.49
N GLU A 183 -5.05 6.03 13.66
CA GLU A 183 -5.39 5.22 14.83
C GLU A 183 -6.84 5.44 15.29
N MET A 184 -7.29 6.70 15.34
CA MET A 184 -8.68 7.02 15.67
C MET A 184 -9.67 6.32 14.73
N LEU A 185 -9.36 6.24 13.43
CA LEU A 185 -10.20 5.56 12.45
C LEU A 185 -10.16 4.04 12.61
N LEU A 186 -9.00 3.46 12.92
CA LEU A 186 -8.87 2.02 13.17
C LEU A 186 -9.69 1.57 14.39
N ARG A 187 -9.76 2.41 15.44
CA ARG A 187 -10.59 2.18 16.64
C ARG A 187 -12.10 2.19 16.37
N LEU A 188 -12.55 2.66 15.20
CA LEU A 188 -13.95 2.51 14.79
C LEU A 188 -14.27 1.09 14.33
N ILE A 189 -13.25 0.25 14.14
CA ILE A 189 -13.36 -1.13 13.63
C ILE A 189 -12.90 -2.13 14.69
N TYR A 190 -11.72 -1.94 15.26
CA TYR A 190 -11.09 -2.87 16.22
C TYR A 190 -11.38 -2.45 17.65
#